data_AF-A0AAW2M1L5-F1
#
_entry.id   AF-A0AAW2M1L5-F1
#
_cell.length_a   1.000
_cell.length_b   1.000
_cell.length_c   1.000
_cell.angle_alpha   90.00
_cell.angle_beta   90.00
_cell.angle_gamma   90.00
#
_symmetry.space_group_name_H-M   'P 1'
#
loop_
_entity.id
_entity.type
_entity.pdbx_description
1 polymer ?
#
loop_
_entity_poly.entity_id
_entity_poly.type
_entity_poly.pdbx_seq_one_letter_code
_entity_poly.pdbx_strand_id
1 'polypeptide(L)'
;MECSISKGMTPTTITVSINTIPMLNGYNVKSWKENLEIVLGVMDLDLALRKDSPPALTDKSTSEQKREKERWEKSNRMCVMIMKNSIPEAF
;
A
#
# COMPACT_ATOMS: atom_id res chain seq x y z
N MET A 1 24.78 -14.96 2.00
CA MET A 1 24.07 -13.90 1.26
C MET A 1 22.72 -14.48 0.88
N GLU A 2 21.85 -14.61 1.88
CA GLU A 2 20.50 -15.16 1.70
C GLU A 2 19.68 -14.09 1.01
N CYS A 3 19.65 -14.14 -0.33
CA CYS A 3 18.63 -13.43 -1.10
C CYS A 3 17.31 -14.17 -0.80
N SER A 4 16.66 -13.79 0.31
CA SER A 4 15.32 -14.28 0.60
C SER A 4 14.42 -13.77 -0.51
N ILE A 5 14.14 -14.67 -1.44
CA ILE A 5 13.11 -14.54 -2.47
C ILE A 5 11.84 -14.12 -1.72
N SER A 6 11.50 -12.84 -1.81
CA SER A 6 10.12 -12.39 -1.66
C SER A 6 9.34 -13.22 -2.69
N LYS A 7 8.71 -14.30 -2.24
CA LYS A 7 7.70 -14.97 -3.06
C LYS A 7 6.67 -13.89 -3.33
N GLY A 8 6.62 -13.41 -4.57
CA GLY A 8 5.60 -12.46 -5.00
C GLY A 8 4.24 -13.00 -4.58
N MET A 9 3.44 -12.12 -3.96
CA MET A 9 2.11 -12.48 -3.50
C MET A 9 1.27 -12.94 -4.70
N THR A 10 0.60 -14.08 -4.59
CA THR A 10 -0.21 -14.59 -5.70
C THR A 10 -1.46 -13.73 -5.90
N PRO A 11 -2.03 -13.63 -7.12
CA PRO A 11 -3.28 -12.90 -7.35
C PRO A 11 -4.40 -13.34 -6.39
N THR A 12 -4.49 -14.63 -6.09
CA THR A 12 -5.47 -15.18 -5.14
C THR A 12 -5.25 -14.66 -3.72
N THR A 13 -4.00 -14.61 -3.25
CA THR A 13 -3.66 -14.07 -1.92
C THR A 13 -3.98 -12.58 -1.83
N ILE A 14 -3.75 -11.83 -2.92
CA ILE A 14 -4.06 -10.40 -3.00
C ILE A 14 -5.57 -10.19 -2.88
N THR A 15 -6.38 -10.92 -3.65
CA THR A 15 -7.84 -10.81 -3.60
C THR A 15 -8.41 -11.16 -2.23
N VAL A 16 -7.93 -12.24 -1.61
CA VAL A 16 -8.38 -12.63 -0.25
C VAL A 16 -8.07 -11.53 0.76
N SER A 17 -6.87 -10.95 0.70
CA SER A 17 -6.44 -9.89 1.64
C SER A 17 -7.23 -8.59 1.45
N ILE A 18 -7.57 -8.22 0.22
CA ILE A 18 -8.40 -7.03 -0.04
C ILE A 18 -9.82 -7.23 0.49
N ASN A 19 -10.37 -8.45 0.36
CA ASN A 19 -11.72 -8.77 0.80
C ASN A 19 -11.89 -8.80 2.34
N THR A 20 -10.81 -8.79 3.12
CA THR A 20 -10.90 -8.69 4.59
C THR A 20 -11.14 -7.26 5.07
N ILE A 21 -10.93 -6.26 4.22
CA ILE A 21 -11.21 -4.86 4.55
C ILE A 21 -12.72 -4.65 4.47
N PRO A 22 -13.40 -4.30 5.57
CA PRO A 22 -14.84 -4.07 5.54
C PRO A 22 -15.16 -2.86 4.65
N MET A 23 -16.35 -2.80 4.05
CA MET A 23 -16.78 -1.56 3.38
C MET A 23 -16.98 -0.46 4.41
N LEU A 24 -16.54 0.76 4.10
CA LEU A 24 -16.76 1.93 4.94
C LEU A 24 -18.27 2.24 5.00
N ASN A 25 -18.82 2.46 6.20
CA ASN A 25 -20.24 2.75 6.42
C ASN A 25 -20.49 3.92 7.38
N GLY A 26 -19.48 4.78 7.59
CA GLY A 26 -19.56 5.96 8.46
C GLY A 26 -19.42 5.65 9.95
N TYR A 27 -19.93 4.51 10.42
CA TYR A 27 -19.84 4.09 11.82
C TYR A 27 -18.59 3.26 12.14
N ASN A 28 -17.96 2.67 11.11
CA ASN A 28 -16.86 1.73 11.25
C ASN A 28 -15.47 2.31 10.93
N VAL A 29 -15.30 3.64 10.85
CA VAL A 29 -14.04 4.30 10.41
C VAL A 29 -12.80 3.75 11.13
N LYS A 30 -12.88 3.56 12.46
CA LYS A 30 -11.76 3.03 13.25
C LYS A 30 -11.36 1.62 12.81
N SER A 31 -12.32 0.69 12.81
CA SER A 31 -12.07 -0.71 12.43
C SER A 31 -11.71 -0.85 10.95
N TRP A 32 -12.30 -0.03 10.09
CA TRP A 32 -11.94 0.06 8.67
C TRP A 32 -10.46 0.43 8.50
N LYS A 33 -10.03 1.50 9.17
CA LYS A 33 -8.65 1.97 9.12
C LYS A 33 -7.67 0.91 9.65
N GLU A 34 -7.96 0.29 10.79
CA GLU A 34 -7.10 -0.74 11.39
C GLU A 34 -6.92 -1.96 10.45
N ASN A 35 -8.02 -2.46 9.86
CA ASN A 35 -7.93 -3.58 8.90
C ASN A 35 -7.17 -3.18 7.64
N LEU A 36 -7.37 -1.97 7.15
CA LEU A 36 -6.67 -1.44 5.99
C LEU A 36 -5.15 -1.35 6.23
N GLU A 37 -4.73 -0.82 7.38
CA GLU A 37 -3.31 -0.73 7.76
C GLU A 37 -2.67 -2.13 7.90
N ILE A 38 -3.37 -3.10 8.50
CA ILE A 38 -2.89 -4.48 8.62
C ILE A 38 -2.68 -5.11 7.25
N VAL A 39 -3.67 -5.03 6.36
CA VAL A 39 -3.59 -5.61 5.01
C VAL A 39 -2.44 -4.97 4.22
N LEU A 40 -2.29 -3.65 4.26
CA LEU A 40 -1.21 -2.95 3.58
C LEU A 40 0.17 -3.32 4.13
N GLY A 41 0.29 -3.50 5.44
CA GLY A 41 1.53 -3.96 6.09
C GLY A 41 1.91 -5.38 5.69
N VAL A 42 0.95 -6.32 5.69
CA VAL A 42 1.17 -7.70 5.25
C VAL A 42 1.59 -7.76 3.77
N MET A 43 1.12 -6.81 2.97
CA MET A 43 1.42 -6.72 1.54
C MET A 43 2.73 -5.98 1.20
N ASP A 44 3.47 -5.48 2.19
CA ASP A 44 4.61 -4.56 1.99
C ASP A 44 4.24 -3.31 1.16
N LEU A 45 3.00 -2.83 1.30
CA LEU A 45 2.48 -1.66 0.60
C LEU A 45 2.30 -0.44 1.50
N ASP A 46 2.66 -0.52 2.78
CA ASP A 46 2.45 0.53 3.77
C ASP A 46 3.54 1.62 3.79
N LEU A 47 4.54 1.55 2.90
CA LEU A 47 5.65 2.51 2.86
C LEU A 47 5.19 3.97 2.77
N ALA A 48 4.21 4.26 1.92
CA ALA A 48 3.66 5.60 1.74
C ALA A 48 2.80 6.09 2.92
N LEU A 49 2.38 5.18 3.82
CA LEU A 49 1.69 5.53 5.06
C LEU A 49 2.68 5.86 6.19
N ARG A 50 3.88 5.27 6.16
CA ARG A 50 4.90 5.43 7.21
C ARG A 50 5.92 6.51 6.93
N LYS A 51 6.10 6.91 5.66
CA LYS A 51 7.08 7.89 5.24
C LYS A 51 6.45 8.96 4.35
N ASP A 52 6.88 10.20 4.56
CA ASP A 52 6.58 11.30 3.65
C ASP A 52 7.06 11.01 2.22
N SER A 53 6.42 11.67 1.25
CA SER A 53 6.82 11.57 -0.15
C SER A 53 8.30 11.94 -0.31
N PRO A 54 9.10 11.10 -0.98
CA PRO A 54 10.45 11.46 -1.38
C PRO A 54 10.43 12.75 -2.21
N PRO A 55 11.51 13.55 -2.16
CA PRO A 55 11.63 14.75 -2.97
C PRO A 55 11.60 14.42 -4.47
N ALA A 56 11.30 15.43 -5.28
CA ALA A 56 11.40 15.31 -6.72
C ALA A 56 12.82 14.88 -7.14
N LEU A 57 12.90 13.95 -8.09
CA LEU A 57 14.19 13.52 -8.63
C LEU A 57 14.77 14.63 -9.49
N THR A 58 16.10 14.70 -9.51
CA THR A 58 16.89 15.58 -10.37
C THR A 58 17.88 14.76 -11.17
N ASP A 59 18.56 15.37 -12.13
CA ASP A 59 19.63 14.70 -12.89
C ASP A 59 20.78 14.20 -12.01
N LYS A 60 20.94 14.80 -10.82
CA LYS A 60 21.96 14.42 -9.83
C LYS A 60 21.50 13.33 -8.87
N SER A 61 20.25 12.87 -8.96
CA SER A 61 19.72 11.86 -8.05
C SER A 61 20.44 10.53 -8.19
N THR A 62 20.80 9.94 -7.06
CA THR A 62 21.46 8.63 -7.01
C THR A 62 20.50 7.52 -7.43
N SER A 63 21.05 6.38 -7.84
CA SER A 63 20.25 5.18 -8.11
C SER A 63 19.38 4.76 -6.92
N GLU A 64 19.87 4.96 -5.69
CA GLU A 64 19.12 4.65 -4.48
C GLU A 64 17.92 5.57 -4.29
N GLN A 65 18.08 6.88 -4.50
CA GLN A 65 16.99 7.84 -4.41
C GLN A 65 15.90 7.55 -5.45
N LYS A 66 16.30 7.17 -6.68
CA LYS A 66 15.36 6.75 -7.72
C LYS A 66 14.56 5.51 -7.31
N ARG A 67 15.25 4.52 -6.74
CA ARG A 67 14.63 3.27 -6.25
C ARG A 67 13.70 3.51 -5.05
N GLU A 68 14.07 4.38 -4.12
CA GLU A 68 13.20 4.74 -2.99
C GLU A 68 11.93 5.42 -3.48
N LYS A 69 12.06 6.37 -4.42
CA LYS A 69 10.89 7.03 -5.01
C LYS A 69 9.97 6.05 -5.74
N GLU A 70 10.52 5.16 -6.56
CA GLU A 70 9.73 4.14 -7.26
C GLU A 70 8.96 3.23 -6.28
N ARG A 71 9.63 2.77 -5.20
CA ARG A 71 9.00 1.95 -4.16
C ARG A 71 7.88 2.71 -3.45
N TRP A 72 8.11 3.97 -3.11
CA TRP A 72 7.12 4.83 -2.46
C TRP A 72 5.91 5.08 -3.38
N GLU A 73 6.14 5.42 -4.66
CA GLU A 73 5.08 5.68 -5.64
C GLU A 73 4.23 4.43 -5.89
N LYS A 74 4.87 3.25 -5.99
CA LYS A 74 4.17 1.97 -6.12
C LYS A 74 3.29 1.70 -4.90
N SER A 75 3.84 1.86 -3.70
CA SER A 75 3.10 1.73 -2.44
C SER A 75 1.91 2.69 -2.40
N ASN A 76 2.13 3.98 -2.65
CA ASN A 76 1.08 5.01 -2.66
C ASN A 76 -0.05 4.69 -3.65
N ARG A 77 0.29 4.31 -4.89
CA ARG A 77 -0.69 3.94 -5.92
C ARG A 77 -1.57 2.78 -5.46
N MET A 78 -0.96 1.73 -4.90
CA MET A 78 -1.70 0.54 -4.46
C MET A 78 -2.55 0.82 -3.23
N CYS A 79 -2.03 1.56 -2.24
CA CYS A 79 -2.80 2.02 -1.08
C CYS A 79 -4.08 2.74 -1.51
N VAL A 80 -3.97 3.69 -2.45
CA VAL A 80 -5.12 4.44 -2.96
C VAL A 80 -6.13 3.55 -3.65
N MET A 81 -5.68 2.58 -4.47
CA MET A 81 -6.58 1.64 -5.13
C MET A 81 -7.36 0.77 -4.12
N ILE A 82 -6.67 0.26 -3.10
CA ILE A 82 -7.28 -0.57 -2.06
C ILE A 82 -8.26 0.25 -1.19
N MET A 83 -7.86 1.45 -0.76
CA MET A 83 -8.73 2.38 -0.02
C MET A 83 -10.02 2.64 -0.79
N LYS A 84 -9.90 3.07 -2.06
CA LYS A 84 -11.06 3.38 -2.92
C LYS A 84 -11.97 2.18 -3.13
N ASN A 85 -11.42 0.97 -3.27
CA ASN A 85 -12.22 -0.24 -3.44
C ASN A 85 -13.07 -0.58 -2.20
N SER A 86 -12.70 -0.06 -1.03
CA SER A 86 -13.42 -0.26 0.23
C SER A 86 -14.34 0.91 0.63
N ILE A 87 -14.43 1.94 -0.21
CA ILE A 87 -15.33 3.08 -0.02
C ILE A 87 -16.49 2.92 -1.01
N PRO A 88 -17.74 2.76 -0.53
CA PRO A 88 -18.90 2.70 -1.42
C PRO A 88 -19.08 3.99 -2.24
N GLU A 89 -19.58 3.88 -3.46
CA GLU A 89 -19.87 5.04 -4.35
C GLU A 89 -20.90 6.02 -3.75
N ALA A 90 -21.70 5.56 -2.79
CA ALA A 90 -22.72 6.36 -2.12
C ALA A 90 -22.18 7.31 -1.04
N PHE A 91 -20.86 7.38 -0.84
CA PHE A 91 -20.18 8.29 0.11
C PHE A 91 -19.72 9.60 -0.54
#